data_AF-A0A956R2X7-F1
#
_entry.id   AF-A0A956R2X7-F1
#
_cell.length_a   1.000
_cell.length_b   1.000
_cell.length_c   1.000
_cell.angle_alpha   90.00
_cell.angle_beta   90.00
_cell.angle_gamma   90.00
#
_symmetry.space_group_name_H-M   'P 1'
#
loop_
_entity.id
_entity.type
_entity.pdbx_description
1 polymer ?
#
loop_
_entity_poly.entity_id
_entity_poly.type
_entity_poly.pdbx_seq_one_letter_code
_entity_poly.pdbx_strand_id
1 'polypeptide(L)'
;LEGCPTCVQYSFDFNAVLIGPDQQPDGAGIGSVKFRVPIILRENGETSTKLIADYSNLRVQDLWLSAFGLESEDHEALVGALGRFMEEKIQESYGETELLQLDSWEIGENDVRLLARKLIVFPEQDTLALAMQSNLPLPAGGGLNITGDMPMGVPMVLDFDVALLQAMIERLLTDGTIPRRYDKDGKADEEGTYGVTFDSLTGQPNGQVLQSQFKVWRVDDGYCGNAVAAMDFDVDVDEAANAIVLTAGEVTVLSGEGSGAVAAEEEQLVEDNQQVVETFRDGVTKNLGTTLNYDALAIEGSSIIFKTIARNVEETHLEAWLDFFVVENP
;
A
#
# COMPACT_ATOMS: atom_id res chain seq x y z
N LEU A 1 29.26 -3.43 3.98
CA LEU A 1 27.86 -3.84 3.76
C LEU A 1 27.83 -5.27 3.24
N GLU A 2 28.30 -6.23 4.05
CA GLU A 2 27.80 -7.60 3.90
C GLU A 2 26.33 -7.57 4.32
N GLY A 3 25.45 -8.17 3.52
CA GLY A 3 24.02 -8.25 3.84
C GLY A 3 23.26 -6.93 3.72
N CYS A 4 23.55 -6.05 2.76
CA CYS A 4 22.63 -4.96 2.41
C CYS A 4 21.43 -5.53 1.62
N PRO A 5 20.23 -5.64 2.21
CA PRO A 5 19.10 -6.26 1.53
C PRO A 5 18.54 -5.38 0.40
N THR A 6 18.69 -4.06 0.50
CA THR A 6 18.15 -3.08 -0.46
C THR A 6 19.16 -2.62 -1.50
N CYS A 7 20.25 -3.35 -1.72
CA CYS A 7 21.30 -2.95 -2.66
C CYS A 7 21.17 -3.66 -4.00
N VAL A 8 21.28 -2.93 -5.11
CA VAL A 8 21.51 -3.52 -6.42
C VAL A 8 22.99 -3.78 -6.60
N GLN A 9 23.33 -5.00 -7.01
CA GLN A 9 24.69 -5.40 -7.33
C GLN A 9 24.94 -5.19 -8.82
N TYR A 10 25.93 -4.37 -9.13
CA TYR A 10 26.47 -4.26 -10.47
C TYR A 10 27.74 -5.08 -10.58
N SER A 11 27.88 -5.81 -11.67
CA SER A 11 29.08 -6.57 -12.02
C SER A 11 29.38 -6.35 -13.48
N PHE A 12 30.59 -5.89 -13.80
CA PHE A 12 31.03 -5.81 -15.19
C PHE A 12 32.53 -6.05 -15.32
N ASP A 13 32.89 -6.51 -16.51
CA ASP A 13 34.27 -6.67 -16.93
C ASP A 13 34.71 -5.42 -17.70
N PHE A 14 35.97 -5.04 -17.54
CA PHE A 14 36.54 -3.88 -18.20
C PHE A 14 37.96 -4.18 -18.70
N ASN A 15 38.37 -3.45 -19.74
CA ASN A 15 39.75 -3.44 -20.19
C ASN A 15 40.50 -2.30 -19.49
N ALA A 16 41.70 -2.58 -18.99
CA ALA A 16 42.60 -1.59 -18.43
C ALA A 16 43.71 -1.28 -19.43
N VAL A 17 44.04 -0.01 -19.61
CA VAL A 17 45.17 0.44 -20.43
C VAL A 17 46.03 1.37 -19.58
N LEU A 18 47.32 1.08 -19.50
CA LEU A 18 48.27 1.98 -18.84
C LEU A 18 48.73 2.98 -19.88
N ILE A 19 48.54 4.24 -19.58
CA ILE A 19 49.01 5.34 -20.41
C ILE A 19 50.31 5.85 -19.83
N GLY A 20 51.38 5.78 -20.62
CA GLY A 20 52.71 6.24 -20.27
C GLY A 20 52.81 7.76 -20.16
N PRO A 21 53.97 8.28 -19.70
CA PRO A 21 54.22 9.73 -19.60
C PRO A 21 54.12 10.47 -20.94
N ASP A 22 54.26 9.77 -22.05
CA ASP A 22 54.15 10.28 -23.42
C ASP A 22 52.73 10.19 -24.00
N GLN A 23 51.75 9.81 -23.17
CA GLN A 23 50.36 9.51 -23.55
C GLN A 23 50.18 8.32 -24.48
N GLN A 24 51.18 7.45 -24.65
CA GLN A 24 51.03 6.22 -25.41
C GLN A 24 50.64 5.03 -24.52
N PRO A 25 49.96 4.01 -25.07
CA PRO A 25 49.67 2.78 -24.33
C PRO A 25 50.97 2.01 -24.00
N ASP A 26 51.33 1.96 -22.72
CA ASP A 26 52.50 1.22 -22.21
C ASP A 26 52.13 -0.20 -21.74
N GLY A 27 50.85 -0.54 -21.73
CA GLY A 27 50.38 -1.89 -21.54
C GLY A 27 48.86 -2.01 -21.64
N ALA A 28 48.37 -3.24 -21.50
CA ALA A 28 46.96 -3.53 -21.38
C ALA A 28 46.72 -4.64 -20.34
N GLY A 29 45.47 -4.75 -19.90
CA GLY A 29 44.99 -5.82 -19.06
C GLY A 29 43.48 -5.85 -19.00
N ILE A 30 42.97 -6.72 -18.16
CA ILE A 30 41.54 -6.90 -17.94
C ILE A 30 41.26 -6.85 -16.44
N GLY A 31 40.05 -6.45 -16.11
CA GLY A 31 39.57 -6.50 -14.74
C GLY A 31 38.07 -6.72 -14.71
N SER A 32 37.58 -7.05 -13.53
CA SER A 32 36.17 -7.12 -13.22
C SER A 32 35.92 -6.45 -11.89
N VAL A 33 34.80 -5.76 -11.79
CA VAL A 33 34.40 -5.09 -10.56
C VAL A 33 33.00 -5.53 -10.18
N LYS A 34 32.80 -5.76 -8.89
CA LYS A 34 31.48 -5.85 -8.29
C LYS A 34 31.33 -4.71 -7.29
N PHE A 35 30.29 -3.92 -7.44
CA PHE A 35 29.90 -2.94 -6.45
C PHE A 35 28.41 -3.00 -6.17
N ARG A 36 28.04 -2.49 -5.00
CA ARG A 36 26.66 -2.43 -4.54
C ARG A 36 26.24 -0.98 -4.38
N VAL A 37 25.07 -0.67 -4.92
CA VAL A 37 24.43 0.64 -4.78
C VAL A 37 23.17 0.46 -3.95
N PRO A 38 23.06 1.11 -2.77
CA PRO A 38 21.83 1.13 -2.01
C PRO A 38 20.70 1.77 -2.81
N ILE A 39 19.54 1.13 -2.80
CA ILE A 39 18.29 1.74 -3.24
C ILE A 39 17.50 2.17 -2.02
N ILE A 40 17.02 3.41 -2.04
CA ILE A 40 16.19 3.98 -0.97
C ILE A 40 14.99 4.71 -1.55
N LEU A 41 13.91 4.78 -0.77
CA LEU A 41 12.80 5.67 -1.06
C LEU A 41 13.07 7.04 -0.44
N ARG A 42 12.75 8.10 -1.18
CA ARG A 42 12.83 9.47 -0.73
C ARG A 42 11.54 10.21 -1.00
N GLU A 43 11.03 10.90 0.01
CA GLU A 43 9.86 11.75 -0.13
C GLU A 43 10.10 12.84 -1.19
N ASN A 44 9.13 13.04 -2.08
CA ASN A 44 9.18 14.08 -3.10
C ASN A 44 7.90 14.92 -3.02
N GLY A 45 7.87 15.77 -2.00
CA GLY A 45 6.70 16.57 -1.64
C GLY A 45 5.58 15.74 -1.03
N GLU A 46 4.35 16.28 -1.11
CA GLU A 46 3.17 15.70 -0.46
C GLU A 46 2.48 14.61 -1.29
N THR A 47 2.83 14.46 -2.57
CA THR A 47 2.08 13.64 -3.53
C THR A 47 2.93 12.63 -4.29
N SER A 48 4.22 12.46 -3.96
CA SER A 48 5.03 11.44 -4.61
C SER A 48 6.22 10.99 -3.76
N THR A 49 6.81 9.88 -4.17
CA THR A 49 8.03 9.30 -3.60
C THR A 49 8.95 8.85 -4.72
N LYS A 50 10.24 9.14 -4.58
CA LYS A 50 11.27 8.72 -5.52
C LYS A 50 11.98 7.49 -5.02
N LEU A 51 12.08 6.47 -5.86
CA LEU A 51 13.05 5.40 -5.71
C LEU A 51 14.37 5.91 -6.28
N ILE A 52 15.41 5.96 -5.44
CA ILE A 52 16.71 6.48 -5.83
C ILE A 52 17.80 5.43 -5.60
N ALA A 53 18.77 5.40 -6.50
CA ALA A 53 20.05 4.73 -6.32
C ALA A 53 21.05 5.73 -5.71
N ASP A 54 21.52 5.44 -4.51
CA ASP A 54 22.41 6.31 -3.75
C ASP A 54 23.89 5.92 -3.98
N TYR A 55 24.46 6.44 -5.08
CA TYR A 55 25.87 6.21 -5.41
C TYR A 55 26.83 6.84 -4.40
N SER A 56 26.39 7.83 -3.62
CA SER A 56 27.21 8.41 -2.54
C SER A 56 27.46 7.42 -1.41
N ASN A 57 26.64 6.36 -1.29
CA ASN A 57 26.82 5.25 -0.36
C ASN A 57 27.21 3.92 -1.05
N LEU A 58 27.64 3.96 -2.31
CA LEU A 58 28.14 2.80 -3.04
C LEU A 58 29.31 2.13 -2.30
N ARG A 59 29.39 0.80 -2.38
CA ARG A 59 30.57 0.04 -1.90
C ARG A 59 31.09 -0.91 -2.94
N VAL A 60 32.39 -0.83 -3.25
CA VAL A 60 33.08 -1.84 -4.05
C VAL A 60 33.24 -3.09 -3.18
N GLN A 61 32.67 -4.21 -3.64
CA GLN A 61 32.72 -5.50 -2.95
C GLN A 61 33.95 -6.30 -3.37
N ASP A 62 34.22 -6.28 -4.67
CA ASP A 62 35.24 -7.11 -5.28
C ASP A 62 35.83 -6.34 -6.46
N LEU A 63 37.14 -6.40 -6.58
CA LEU A 63 37.88 -5.89 -7.72
C LEU A 63 38.89 -6.96 -8.07
N TRP A 64 38.76 -7.52 -9.25
CA TRP A 64 39.76 -8.36 -9.84
C TRP A 64 40.41 -7.62 -11.01
N LEU A 65 41.71 -7.77 -11.12
CA LEU A 65 42.57 -7.10 -12.08
C LEU A 65 43.75 -8.02 -12.42
N SER A 66 43.96 -8.22 -13.71
CA SER A 66 45.17 -8.82 -14.29
C SER A 66 45.68 -7.86 -15.36
N ALA A 67 46.65 -7.03 -14.97
CA ALA A 67 47.18 -5.99 -15.83
C ALA A 67 48.61 -5.62 -15.43
N PHE A 68 49.48 -5.36 -16.41
CA PHE A 68 50.84 -4.82 -16.16
C PHE A 68 51.73 -5.67 -15.24
N GLY A 69 51.54 -6.99 -15.24
CA GLY A 69 52.23 -7.90 -14.31
C GLY A 69 51.71 -7.84 -12.88
N LEU A 70 50.65 -7.08 -12.62
CA LEU A 70 49.86 -7.12 -11.39
C LEU A 70 48.75 -8.14 -11.59
N GLU A 71 48.81 -9.22 -10.84
CA GLU A 71 47.71 -10.15 -10.65
C GLU A 71 47.09 -9.94 -9.27
N SER A 72 45.76 -9.92 -9.20
CA SER A 72 45.08 -9.61 -7.94
C SER A 72 45.38 -10.59 -6.82
N GLU A 73 45.64 -11.85 -7.18
CA GLU A 73 46.01 -12.93 -6.26
C GLU A 73 47.37 -12.66 -5.59
N ASP A 74 48.31 -12.02 -6.30
CA ASP A 74 49.65 -11.71 -5.79
C ASP A 74 49.73 -10.36 -5.06
N HIS A 75 48.72 -9.51 -5.26
CA HIS A 75 48.75 -8.09 -4.86
C HIS A 75 47.44 -7.58 -4.22
N GLU A 76 46.81 -8.38 -3.36
CA GLU A 76 45.53 -8.07 -2.72
C GLU A 76 45.45 -6.67 -2.10
N ALA A 77 46.50 -6.21 -1.40
CA ALA A 77 46.51 -4.90 -0.74
C ALA A 77 46.46 -3.72 -1.73
N LEU A 78 47.15 -3.85 -2.87
CA LEU A 78 47.19 -2.81 -3.90
C LEU A 78 45.85 -2.76 -4.66
N VAL A 79 45.28 -3.93 -4.96
CA VAL A 79 43.95 -4.03 -5.59
C VAL A 79 42.87 -3.52 -4.65
N GLY A 80 42.95 -3.82 -3.36
CA GLY A 80 42.05 -3.24 -2.35
C GLY A 80 42.13 -1.71 -2.28
N ALA A 81 43.32 -1.12 -2.41
CA ALA A 81 43.50 0.33 -2.45
C ALA A 81 42.91 0.94 -3.75
N LEU A 82 43.10 0.29 -4.90
CA LEU A 82 42.48 0.70 -6.17
C LEU A 82 40.95 0.62 -6.10
N GLY A 83 40.41 -0.43 -5.47
CA GLY A 83 38.98 -0.57 -5.22
C GLY A 83 38.42 0.61 -4.41
N ARG A 84 39.11 1.03 -3.35
CA ARG A 84 38.73 2.22 -2.57
C ARG A 84 38.82 3.50 -3.38
N PHE A 85 39.87 3.69 -4.16
CA PHE A 85 40.01 4.87 -5.00
C PHE A 85 38.90 4.95 -6.06
N MET A 86 38.53 3.82 -6.66
CA MET A 86 37.42 3.73 -7.59
C MET A 86 36.09 4.04 -6.89
N GLU A 87 35.86 3.49 -5.69
CA GLU A 87 34.70 3.82 -4.87
C GLU A 87 34.60 5.32 -4.61
N GLU A 88 35.67 5.96 -4.14
CA GLU A 88 35.74 7.40 -3.90
C GLU A 88 35.45 8.18 -5.19
N LYS A 89 36.03 7.78 -6.32
CA LYS A 89 35.80 8.45 -7.61
C LYS A 89 34.37 8.35 -8.09
N ILE A 90 33.72 7.21 -7.90
CA ILE A 90 32.31 7.03 -8.25
C ILE A 90 31.44 7.87 -7.32
N GLN A 91 31.68 7.83 -6.01
CA GLN A 91 30.94 8.66 -5.04
C GLN A 91 31.11 10.16 -5.28
N GLU A 92 32.30 10.62 -5.70
CA GLU A 92 32.56 12.02 -6.04
C GLU A 92 31.87 12.46 -7.35
N SER A 93 31.81 11.55 -8.34
CA SER A 93 31.30 11.87 -9.68
C SER A 93 29.79 11.64 -9.81
N TYR A 94 29.24 10.74 -9.02
CA TYR A 94 27.85 10.32 -9.05
C TYR A 94 27.19 10.54 -7.69
N GLY A 95 26.21 11.44 -7.65
CA GLY A 95 25.31 11.59 -6.53
C GLY A 95 24.14 10.61 -6.60
N GLU A 96 23.03 10.98 -6.01
CA GLU A 96 21.81 10.21 -6.12
C GLU A 96 21.26 10.25 -7.54
N THR A 97 20.80 9.10 -8.02
CA THR A 97 20.16 8.94 -9.32
C THR A 97 18.74 8.45 -9.11
N GLU A 98 17.79 9.16 -9.69
CA GLU A 98 16.38 8.74 -9.69
C GLU A 98 16.18 7.55 -10.61
N LEU A 99 15.60 6.48 -10.07
CA LEU A 99 15.28 5.25 -10.79
C LEU A 99 13.82 5.26 -11.25
N LEU A 100 12.92 5.71 -10.38
CA LEU A 100 11.49 5.72 -10.59
C LEU A 100 10.85 6.76 -9.67
N GLN A 101 9.85 7.48 -10.18
CA GLN A 101 8.91 8.23 -9.36
C GLN A 101 7.60 7.43 -9.19
N LEU A 102 7.16 7.30 -7.94
CA LEU A 102 5.89 6.73 -7.55
C LEU A 102 4.99 7.87 -7.07
N ASP A 103 3.94 8.17 -7.82
CA ASP A 103 2.95 9.16 -7.41
C ASP A 103 2.06 8.62 -6.27
N SER A 104 1.38 9.52 -5.56
CA SER A 104 0.43 9.14 -4.52
C SER A 104 -0.70 8.34 -5.12
N TRP A 105 -1.06 7.28 -4.41
CA TRP A 105 -2.19 6.47 -4.77
C TRP A 105 -3.45 7.00 -4.10
N GLU A 106 -4.41 7.45 -4.89
CA GLU A 106 -5.72 7.86 -4.39
C GLU A 106 -6.57 6.62 -4.08
N ILE A 107 -7.14 6.55 -2.88
CA ILE A 107 -8.03 5.46 -2.47
C ILE A 107 -9.39 6.02 -2.07
N GLY A 108 -10.46 5.47 -2.63
CA GLY A 108 -11.84 5.90 -2.32
C GLY A 108 -12.15 7.34 -2.77
N GLU A 109 -13.05 8.01 -2.04
CA GLU A 109 -13.46 9.41 -2.26
C GLU A 109 -12.73 10.37 -1.27
N ASN A 110 -12.78 11.69 -1.52
CA ASN A 110 -12.32 12.76 -0.61
C ASN A 110 -10.81 12.87 -0.31
N ASP A 111 -9.96 12.79 -1.33
CA ASP A 111 -8.50 13.06 -1.27
C ASP A 111 -7.71 12.15 -0.30
N VAL A 112 -8.22 10.96 0.01
CA VAL A 112 -7.44 9.97 0.77
C VAL A 112 -6.35 9.40 -0.14
N ARG A 113 -5.11 9.44 0.35
CA ARG A 113 -3.92 9.10 -0.43
C ARG A 113 -2.98 8.19 0.34
N LEU A 114 -2.36 7.27 -0.38
CA LEU A 114 -1.28 6.42 0.09
C LEU A 114 0.02 6.79 -0.62
N LEU A 115 1.12 6.80 0.13
CA LEU A 115 2.47 7.05 -0.40
C LEU A 115 3.42 5.96 0.05
N ALA A 116 4.26 5.48 -0.87
CA ALA A 116 5.35 4.58 -0.52
C ALA A 116 6.32 5.29 0.42
N ARG A 117 6.59 4.74 1.61
CA ARG A 117 7.49 5.35 2.60
C ARG A 117 8.62 4.43 3.02
N LYS A 118 8.48 3.13 2.81
CA LYS A 118 9.54 2.17 3.11
C LYS A 118 9.65 1.14 2.02
N LEU A 119 10.88 0.85 1.61
CA LEU A 119 11.19 -0.28 0.76
C LEU A 119 11.72 -1.42 1.63
N ILE A 120 11.16 -2.60 1.44
CA ILE A 120 11.60 -3.84 2.05
C ILE A 120 11.92 -4.79 0.91
N VAL A 121 13.05 -5.49 1.01
CA VAL A 121 13.50 -6.42 -0.02
C VAL A 121 13.62 -7.80 0.61
N PHE A 122 13.03 -8.79 -0.06
CA PHE A 122 13.08 -10.19 0.32
C PHE A 122 13.79 -10.98 -0.79
N PRO A 123 15.14 -11.04 -0.77
CA PRO A 123 15.91 -11.66 -1.84
C PRO A 123 15.62 -13.15 -2.03
N GLU A 124 15.29 -13.86 -0.95
CA GLU A 124 14.99 -15.31 -1.00
C GLU A 124 13.67 -15.60 -1.73
N GLN A 125 12.79 -14.61 -1.83
CA GLN A 125 11.48 -14.70 -2.46
C GLN A 125 11.43 -13.97 -3.81
N ASP A 126 12.54 -13.35 -4.24
CA ASP A 126 12.59 -12.43 -5.39
C ASP A 126 11.53 -11.29 -5.31
N THR A 127 11.25 -10.79 -4.10
CA THR A 127 10.17 -9.82 -3.83
C THR A 127 10.69 -8.45 -3.40
N LEU A 128 10.12 -7.39 -3.97
CA LEU A 128 10.22 -6.02 -3.48
C LEU A 128 8.87 -5.58 -2.89
N ALA A 129 8.92 -5.01 -1.71
CA ALA A 129 7.75 -4.70 -0.90
C ALA A 129 7.76 -3.22 -0.51
N LEU A 130 6.69 -2.50 -0.84
CA LEU A 130 6.53 -1.09 -0.53
C LEU A 130 5.57 -0.93 0.64
N ALA A 131 6.06 -0.46 1.79
CA ALA A 131 5.17 -0.05 2.88
C ALA A 131 4.61 1.33 2.56
N MET A 132 3.29 1.39 2.50
CA MET A 132 2.55 2.58 2.12
C MET A 132 1.97 3.28 3.36
N GLN A 133 2.00 4.61 3.38
CA GLN A 133 1.45 5.43 4.46
C GLN A 133 0.25 6.23 3.95
N SER A 134 -0.86 6.17 4.69
CA SER A 134 -2.04 7.01 4.44
C SER A 134 -1.90 8.42 5.04
N ASN A 135 -2.58 9.40 4.45
CA ASN A 135 -2.81 10.71 5.06
C ASN A 135 -3.90 10.70 6.15
N LEU A 136 -4.53 9.56 6.43
CA LEU A 136 -5.49 9.40 7.52
C LEU A 136 -4.80 9.21 8.89
N PRO A 137 -5.41 9.69 9.99
CA PRO A 137 -4.95 9.37 11.33
C PRO A 137 -5.29 7.92 11.65
N LEU A 138 -4.33 7.02 11.50
CA LEU A 138 -4.49 5.60 11.82
C LEU A 138 -4.04 5.30 13.26
N PRO A 139 -4.65 4.31 13.94
CA PRO A 139 -4.14 3.81 15.21
C PRO A 139 -2.73 3.21 15.02
N ALA A 140 -1.95 3.09 16.10
CA ALA A 140 -0.63 2.49 16.02
C ALA A 140 -0.72 1.05 15.49
N GLY A 141 -0.07 0.78 14.35
CA GLY A 141 -0.14 -0.51 13.64
C GLY A 141 -1.08 -0.51 12.44
N GLY A 142 -2.05 0.42 12.37
CA GLY A 142 -2.96 0.54 11.23
C GLY A 142 -2.26 1.11 9.99
N GLY A 143 -2.39 0.45 8.85
CA GLY A 143 -1.77 0.84 7.59
C GLY A 143 -1.85 -0.27 6.54
N LEU A 144 -0.91 -0.28 5.60
CA LEU A 144 -0.67 -1.46 4.76
C LEU A 144 0.51 -2.21 5.37
N ASN A 145 0.26 -3.40 5.91
CA ASN A 145 1.32 -4.27 6.42
C ASN A 145 1.72 -5.25 5.32
N ILE A 146 2.87 -5.90 5.48
CA ILE A 146 3.31 -6.94 4.55
C ILE A 146 3.50 -8.18 5.39
N THR A 147 2.55 -9.10 5.28
CA THR A 147 2.65 -10.40 5.91
C THR A 147 2.70 -11.50 4.84
N GLY A 148 3.59 -12.48 5.03
CA GLY A 148 3.60 -13.71 4.24
C GLY A 148 4.56 -13.78 3.03
N ASP A 149 4.71 -15.02 2.54
CA ASP A 149 5.30 -15.34 1.25
C ASP A 149 4.28 -15.03 0.14
N MET A 150 4.69 -14.42 -0.98
CA MET A 150 3.78 -14.26 -2.11
C MET A 150 3.33 -15.64 -2.66
N PRO A 151 2.03 -15.85 -2.90
CA PRO A 151 1.55 -17.09 -3.49
C PRO A 151 2.19 -17.35 -4.86
N MET A 152 2.49 -18.61 -5.17
CA MET A 152 3.09 -18.96 -6.47
C MET A 152 2.21 -18.52 -7.63
N GLY A 153 2.79 -17.78 -8.57
CA GLY A 153 2.10 -17.29 -9.77
C GLY A 153 1.34 -15.98 -9.59
N VAL A 154 1.40 -15.37 -8.41
CA VAL A 154 0.84 -14.04 -8.14
C VAL A 154 1.95 -12.99 -8.22
N PRO A 155 1.88 -12.04 -9.16
CA PRO A 155 2.95 -11.05 -9.33
C PRO A 155 2.87 -9.88 -8.35
N MET A 156 1.72 -9.64 -7.71
CA MET A 156 1.55 -8.59 -6.72
C MET A 156 0.48 -8.95 -5.67
N VAL A 157 0.76 -8.65 -4.41
CA VAL A 157 -0.18 -8.75 -3.28
C VAL A 157 -0.30 -7.39 -2.61
N LEU A 158 -1.53 -7.01 -2.29
CA LEU A 158 -1.84 -5.84 -1.49
C LEU A 158 -2.54 -6.30 -0.21
N ASP A 159 -1.99 -5.94 0.94
CA ASP A 159 -2.47 -6.35 2.26
C ASP A 159 -2.87 -5.11 3.05
N PHE A 160 -4.18 -4.91 3.16
CA PHE A 160 -4.81 -3.82 3.88
C PHE A 160 -5.07 -4.20 5.33
N ASP A 161 -4.59 -3.39 6.28
CA ASP A 161 -5.12 -3.44 7.63
C ASP A 161 -6.58 -2.94 7.63
N VAL A 162 -7.48 -3.71 8.22
CA VAL A 162 -8.91 -3.37 8.33
C VAL A 162 -9.11 -2.02 9.06
N ALA A 163 -8.18 -1.60 9.91
CA ALA A 163 -8.19 -0.29 10.56
C ALA A 163 -8.11 0.87 9.56
N LEU A 164 -7.45 0.70 8.40
CA LEU A 164 -7.45 1.69 7.33
C LEU A 164 -8.85 1.88 6.76
N LEU A 165 -9.56 0.78 6.47
CA LEU A 165 -10.93 0.81 5.96
C LEU A 165 -11.89 1.43 6.99
N GLN A 166 -11.72 1.11 8.27
CA GLN A 166 -12.48 1.75 9.35
C GLN A 166 -12.23 3.27 9.40
N ALA A 167 -10.98 3.71 9.38
CA ALA A 167 -10.65 5.14 9.41
C ALA A 167 -11.23 5.90 8.20
N MET A 168 -11.34 5.23 7.05
CA MET A 168 -12.00 5.79 5.87
C MET A 168 -13.50 5.97 6.07
N ILE A 169 -14.21 4.98 6.61
CA ILE A 169 -15.64 5.11 6.94
C ILE A 169 -15.87 6.26 7.91
N GLU A 170 -15.04 6.35 8.96
CA GLU A 170 -15.12 7.43 9.95
C GLU A 170 -14.87 8.81 9.32
N ARG A 171 -13.92 8.90 8.38
CA ARG A 171 -13.66 10.11 7.61
C ARG A 171 -14.86 10.51 6.76
N LEU A 172 -15.43 9.58 5.99
CA LEU A 172 -16.60 9.80 5.14
C LEU A 172 -17.86 10.19 5.93
N LEU A 173 -17.98 9.69 7.16
CA LEU A 173 -19.02 10.16 8.08
C LEU A 173 -18.73 11.58 8.56
N THR A 174 -17.46 11.94 8.77
CA THR A 174 -17.06 13.25 9.32
C THR A 174 -17.21 14.37 8.30
N ASP A 175 -16.86 14.10 7.04
CA ASP A 175 -16.95 15.07 5.94
C ASP A 175 -18.36 15.18 5.33
N GLY A 176 -19.25 14.22 5.63
CA GLY A 176 -20.65 14.23 5.23
C GLY A 176 -20.94 13.50 3.93
N THR A 177 -19.95 12.85 3.30
CA THR A 177 -20.20 11.97 2.15
C THR A 177 -21.12 10.81 2.54
N ILE A 178 -20.94 10.25 3.75
CA ILE A 178 -21.94 9.39 4.38
C ILE A 178 -22.67 10.25 5.43
N PRO A 179 -23.99 10.49 5.28
CA PRO A 179 -24.73 11.29 6.25
C PRO A 179 -24.67 10.67 7.65
N ARG A 180 -24.49 11.49 8.69
CA ARG A 180 -24.61 11.02 10.09
C ARG A 180 -26.02 11.11 10.62
N ARG A 181 -26.85 11.95 10.00
CA ARG A 181 -28.19 12.27 10.45
C ARG A 181 -29.18 12.15 9.30
N TYR A 182 -30.35 11.67 9.66
CA TYR A 182 -31.36 11.28 8.72
C TYR A 182 -32.74 11.75 9.22
N ASP A 183 -33.59 12.14 8.28
CA ASP A 183 -35.01 12.31 8.55
C ASP A 183 -35.69 10.94 8.76
N LYS A 184 -36.98 10.99 9.10
CA LYS A 184 -37.82 9.78 9.25
C LYS A 184 -37.98 8.95 7.98
N ASP A 185 -37.68 9.53 6.82
CA ASP A 185 -37.73 8.87 5.52
C ASP A 185 -36.34 8.34 5.12
N GLY A 186 -35.37 8.31 6.05
CA GLY A 186 -34.02 7.82 5.82
C GLY A 186 -33.15 8.68 4.90
N LYS A 187 -33.55 9.93 4.62
CA LYS A 187 -32.78 10.84 3.78
C LYS A 187 -31.86 11.70 4.63
N ALA A 188 -30.73 12.09 4.06
CA ALA A 188 -29.75 12.97 4.71
C ALA A 188 -30.42 14.28 5.17
N ASP A 189 -30.34 14.56 6.47
CA ASP A 189 -30.88 15.78 7.09
C ASP A 189 -30.04 16.17 8.32
N GLU A 190 -29.47 17.38 8.33
CA GLU A 190 -28.66 17.88 9.45
C GLU A 190 -29.47 18.06 10.74
N GLU A 191 -30.77 18.34 10.61
CA GLU A 191 -31.73 18.43 11.71
C GLU A 191 -32.50 17.12 11.93
N GLY A 192 -32.12 16.06 11.21
CA GLY A 192 -32.73 14.75 11.28
C GLY A 192 -32.76 14.18 12.69
N THR A 193 -33.87 13.50 13.02
CA THR A 193 -34.09 12.92 14.35
C THR A 193 -33.51 11.53 14.52
N TYR A 194 -32.96 10.97 13.44
CA TYR A 194 -32.22 9.72 13.40
C TYR A 194 -30.74 9.99 13.14
N GLY A 195 -29.88 9.12 13.64
CA GLY A 195 -28.48 9.17 13.26
C GLY A 195 -27.75 7.84 13.41
N VAL A 196 -26.61 7.76 12.75
CA VAL A 196 -25.76 6.58 12.71
C VAL A 196 -24.39 6.93 13.25
N THR A 197 -23.80 6.01 14.00
CA THR A 197 -22.41 6.10 14.46
C THR A 197 -21.73 4.77 14.19
N PHE A 198 -20.62 4.81 13.45
CA PHE A 198 -19.80 3.63 13.20
C PHE A 198 -19.00 3.28 14.46
N ASP A 199 -18.94 1.99 14.80
CA ASP A 199 -18.20 1.49 15.97
C ASP A 199 -16.95 0.71 15.54
N SER A 200 -17.08 -0.28 14.66
CA SER A 200 -15.95 -1.13 14.25
C SER A 200 -16.13 -1.85 12.93
N LEU A 201 -15.01 -2.20 12.28
CA LEU A 201 -14.92 -3.15 11.18
C LEU A 201 -13.96 -4.28 11.55
N THR A 202 -14.33 -5.53 11.28
CA THR A 202 -13.48 -6.70 11.52
C THR A 202 -13.68 -7.72 10.42
N GLY A 203 -12.61 -8.37 9.93
CA GLY A 203 -12.78 -9.45 8.97
C GLY A 203 -13.18 -10.77 9.63
N GLN A 204 -13.88 -11.60 8.85
CA GLN A 204 -14.32 -12.94 9.24
C GLN A 204 -13.72 -13.93 8.23
N PRO A 205 -12.66 -14.67 8.62
CA PRO A 205 -11.94 -15.56 7.69
C PRO A 205 -12.84 -16.65 7.09
N ASN A 206 -13.76 -17.16 7.90
CA ASN A 206 -14.72 -18.18 7.51
C ASN A 206 -15.92 -17.52 6.82
N GLY A 207 -15.74 -17.11 5.57
CA GLY A 207 -16.80 -16.51 4.77
C GLY A 207 -16.33 -15.46 3.77
N GLN A 208 -15.10 -14.95 3.92
CA GLN A 208 -14.61 -13.80 3.13
C GLN A 208 -15.49 -12.56 3.35
N VAL A 209 -15.79 -12.27 4.61
CA VAL A 209 -16.75 -11.22 5.01
C VAL A 209 -16.05 -10.17 5.86
N LEU A 210 -16.37 -8.89 5.64
CA LEU A 210 -16.08 -7.82 6.59
C LEU A 210 -17.33 -7.57 7.43
N GLN A 211 -17.28 -7.86 8.72
CA GLN A 211 -18.36 -7.55 9.64
C GLN A 211 -18.20 -6.14 10.20
N SER A 212 -19.24 -5.33 10.02
CA SER A 212 -19.34 -4.00 10.61
C SER A 212 -20.28 -3.98 11.81
N GLN A 213 -19.98 -3.11 12.76
CA GLN A 213 -20.88 -2.77 13.86
C GLN A 213 -21.08 -1.26 13.91
N PHE A 214 -22.32 -0.85 14.11
CA PHE A 214 -22.72 0.54 14.19
C PHE A 214 -23.91 0.73 15.13
N LYS A 215 -24.10 1.96 15.59
CA LYS A 215 -25.22 2.37 16.42
C LYS A 215 -26.17 3.22 15.62
N VAL A 216 -27.45 2.87 15.64
CA VAL A 216 -28.54 3.72 15.15
C VAL A 216 -29.18 4.36 16.36
N TRP A 217 -29.21 5.69 16.42
CA TRP A 217 -29.85 6.44 17.51
C TRP A 217 -31.01 7.27 16.99
N ARG A 218 -32.02 7.45 17.86
CA ARG A 218 -33.19 8.30 17.62
C ARG A 218 -33.37 9.28 18.76
N VAL A 219 -33.71 10.52 18.41
CA VAL A 219 -33.98 11.65 19.32
C VAL A 219 -35.26 12.38 18.93
N ASP A 220 -36.32 11.62 18.65
CA ASP A 220 -37.65 12.14 18.31
C ASP A 220 -38.71 11.78 19.37
N ASP A 221 -39.81 12.52 19.40
CA ASP A 221 -41.02 12.22 20.17
C ASP A 221 -40.81 12.01 21.69
N GLY A 222 -39.75 12.60 22.27
CA GLY A 222 -39.42 12.39 23.68
C GLY A 222 -38.78 11.03 23.99
N TYR A 223 -38.41 10.27 22.96
CA TYR A 223 -37.64 9.04 23.05
C TYR A 223 -36.16 9.30 22.75
N CYS A 224 -35.29 8.82 23.63
CA CYS A 224 -33.85 8.79 23.41
C CYS A 224 -33.38 7.35 23.61
N GLY A 225 -32.78 6.78 22.58
CA GLY A 225 -32.30 5.41 22.62
C GLY A 225 -31.43 5.10 21.41
N ASN A 226 -30.67 4.00 21.53
CA ASN A 226 -29.83 3.50 20.45
C ASN A 226 -30.02 1.99 20.30
N ALA A 227 -29.89 1.51 19.07
CA ALA A 227 -29.77 0.10 18.74
C ALA A 227 -28.35 -0.14 18.20
N VAL A 228 -27.67 -1.13 18.74
CA VAL A 228 -26.42 -1.65 18.18
C VAL A 228 -26.80 -2.66 17.11
N ALA A 229 -26.35 -2.42 15.89
CA ALA A 229 -26.58 -3.28 14.75
C ALA A 229 -25.25 -3.77 14.17
N ALA A 230 -25.30 -4.95 13.57
CA ALA A 230 -24.22 -5.50 12.78
C ALA A 230 -24.69 -5.71 11.35
N MET A 231 -23.77 -5.54 10.42
CA MET A 231 -23.99 -5.81 9.01
C MET A 231 -22.72 -6.39 8.42
N ASP A 232 -22.91 -7.51 7.74
CA ASP A 232 -21.85 -8.23 7.05
C ASP A 232 -21.71 -7.70 5.63
N PHE A 233 -20.47 -7.50 5.18
CA PHE A 233 -20.13 -7.19 3.79
C PHE A 233 -19.41 -8.39 3.18
N ASP A 234 -20.07 -9.07 2.25
CA ASP A 234 -19.44 -10.12 1.44
C ASP A 234 -18.39 -9.49 0.54
N VAL A 235 -17.17 -10.02 0.57
CA VAL A 235 -16.04 -9.58 -0.26
C VAL A 235 -15.83 -10.58 -1.39
N ASP A 236 -16.23 -10.21 -2.62
CA ASP A 236 -16.09 -11.08 -3.79
C ASP A 236 -15.24 -10.48 -4.91
N VAL A 237 -14.79 -11.30 -5.85
CA VAL A 237 -14.14 -10.83 -7.08
C VAL A 237 -15.17 -10.82 -8.21
N ASP A 238 -15.38 -9.66 -8.82
CA ASP A 238 -16.08 -9.54 -10.09
C ASP A 238 -15.08 -9.71 -11.24
N GLU A 239 -15.14 -10.85 -11.92
CA GLU A 239 -14.29 -11.18 -13.06
C GLU A 239 -14.51 -10.25 -14.27
N ALA A 240 -15.71 -9.68 -14.43
CA ALA A 240 -16.02 -8.78 -15.54
C ALA A 240 -15.44 -7.38 -15.29
N ALA A 241 -15.50 -6.90 -14.05
CA ALA A 241 -14.91 -5.64 -13.63
C ALA A 241 -13.42 -5.75 -13.26
N ASN A 242 -12.87 -6.97 -13.13
CA ASN A 242 -11.52 -7.26 -12.63
C ASN A 242 -11.23 -6.64 -11.25
N ALA A 243 -12.25 -6.64 -10.39
CA ALA A 243 -12.36 -5.80 -9.20
C ALA A 243 -12.91 -6.59 -8.00
N ILE A 244 -12.57 -6.17 -6.78
CA ILE A 244 -13.26 -6.54 -5.54
C ILE A 244 -14.63 -5.85 -5.49
N VAL A 245 -15.71 -6.62 -5.32
CA VAL A 245 -17.05 -6.08 -5.08
C VAL A 245 -17.45 -6.40 -3.66
N LEU A 246 -17.93 -5.37 -2.96
CA LEU A 246 -18.55 -5.53 -1.66
C LEU A 246 -20.05 -5.60 -1.83
N THR A 247 -20.66 -6.63 -1.25
CA THR A 247 -22.12 -6.75 -1.18
C THR A 247 -22.54 -6.73 0.27
N ALA A 248 -23.31 -5.72 0.67
CA ALA A 248 -23.84 -5.66 2.01
C ALA A 248 -25.00 -6.66 2.20
N GLY A 249 -24.90 -7.47 3.24
CA GLY A 249 -25.92 -8.41 3.69
C GLY A 249 -27.03 -7.75 4.52
N GLU A 250 -27.85 -8.59 5.15
CA GLU A 250 -28.91 -8.13 6.04
C GLU A 250 -28.34 -7.54 7.34
N VAL A 251 -29.04 -6.54 7.87
CA VAL A 251 -28.67 -5.91 9.14
C VAL A 251 -29.33 -6.65 10.29
N THR A 252 -28.52 -7.06 11.26
CA THR A 252 -28.97 -7.75 12.47
C THR A 252 -28.82 -6.84 13.68
N VAL A 253 -29.89 -6.67 14.46
CA VAL A 253 -29.84 -5.93 15.72
C VAL A 253 -29.22 -6.82 16.80
N LEU A 254 -28.13 -6.36 17.42
CA LEU A 254 -27.41 -7.11 18.45
C LEU A 254 -27.91 -6.79 19.86
N SER A 255 -28.21 -5.53 20.12
CA SER A 255 -28.68 -5.04 21.42
C SER A 255 -29.24 -3.61 21.29
N GLY A 256 -29.79 -3.05 22.36
CA GLY A 256 -30.18 -1.65 22.39
C GLY A 256 -30.34 -1.11 23.80
N GLU A 257 -30.32 0.22 23.92
CA GLU A 257 -30.58 0.95 25.15
C GLU A 257 -31.73 1.95 24.96
N GLY A 258 -32.51 2.17 26.02
CA GLY A 258 -33.68 3.05 25.97
C GLY A 258 -34.72 2.53 24.98
N SER A 259 -35.19 3.37 24.07
CA SER A 259 -36.11 2.97 22.99
C SER A 259 -35.51 1.96 22.00
N GLY A 260 -34.18 1.85 21.90
CA GLY A 260 -33.57 0.87 21.01
C GLY A 260 -33.65 -0.57 21.52
N ALA A 261 -33.80 -0.77 22.83
CA ALA A 261 -34.11 -2.09 23.40
C ALA A 261 -35.51 -2.56 22.97
N VAL A 262 -36.45 -1.62 22.82
CA VAL A 262 -37.83 -1.89 22.36
C VAL A 262 -37.87 -2.05 20.83
N ALA A 263 -37.07 -1.27 20.11
CA ALA A 263 -36.95 -1.39 18.65
C ALA A 263 -36.38 -2.73 18.18
N ALA A 264 -35.59 -3.41 19.01
CA ALA A 264 -35.14 -4.78 18.73
C ALA A 264 -36.27 -5.83 18.82
N GLU A 265 -37.37 -5.50 19.52
CA GLU A 265 -38.50 -6.41 19.79
C GLU A 265 -39.79 -6.02 19.04
N GLU A 266 -39.92 -4.78 18.56
CA GLU A 266 -41.09 -4.27 17.82
C GLU A 266 -40.82 -4.11 16.31
N GLU A 267 -41.49 -4.92 15.48
CA GLU A 267 -41.36 -4.93 14.01
C GLU A 267 -41.54 -3.54 13.36
N GLN A 268 -42.46 -2.73 13.88
CA GLN A 268 -42.77 -1.41 13.30
C GLN A 268 -41.63 -0.40 13.49
N LEU A 269 -40.89 -0.49 14.60
CA LEU A 269 -39.70 0.34 14.81
C LEU A 269 -38.52 -0.13 13.97
N VAL A 270 -38.43 -1.43 13.64
CA VAL A 270 -37.45 -1.93 12.68
C VAL A 270 -37.76 -1.39 11.29
N GLU A 271 -39.03 -1.48 10.84
CA GLU A 271 -39.49 -0.93 9.56
C GLU A 271 -39.21 0.57 9.43
N ASP A 272 -39.50 1.37 10.45
CA ASP A 272 -39.26 2.82 10.46
C ASP A 272 -37.77 3.19 10.29
N ASN A 273 -36.84 2.30 10.66
CA ASN A 273 -35.40 2.53 10.55
C ASN A 273 -34.75 1.90 9.30
N GLN A 274 -35.49 1.10 8.52
CA GLN A 274 -34.93 0.39 7.36
C GLN A 274 -34.29 1.35 6.36
N GLN A 275 -34.96 2.46 6.04
CA GLN A 275 -34.46 3.39 5.03
C GLN A 275 -33.18 4.14 5.46
N VAL A 276 -33.03 4.40 6.76
CA VAL A 276 -31.80 4.97 7.34
C VAL A 276 -30.64 3.99 7.15
N VAL A 277 -30.89 2.73 7.50
CA VAL A 277 -29.91 1.65 7.40
C VAL A 277 -29.52 1.37 5.95
N GLU A 278 -30.49 1.33 5.03
CA GLU A 278 -30.23 1.17 3.60
C GLU A 278 -29.37 2.31 3.02
N THR A 279 -29.67 3.55 3.38
CA THR A 279 -28.90 4.70 2.89
C THR A 279 -27.47 4.68 3.43
N PHE A 280 -27.29 4.35 4.71
CA PHE A 280 -25.97 4.14 5.29
C PHE A 280 -25.22 2.99 4.61
N ARG A 281 -25.89 1.85 4.41
CA ARG A 281 -25.36 0.65 3.75
C ARG A 281 -24.84 0.96 2.36
N ASP A 282 -25.63 1.63 1.54
CA ASP A 282 -25.28 1.94 0.16
C ASP A 282 -24.09 2.93 0.13
N GLY A 283 -24.06 3.89 1.07
CA GLY A 283 -22.94 4.81 1.25
C GLY A 283 -21.63 4.10 1.61
N VAL A 284 -21.65 3.18 2.57
CA VAL A 284 -20.45 2.42 2.96
C VAL A 284 -20.00 1.49 1.84
N THR A 285 -20.92 0.71 1.26
CA THR A 285 -20.60 -0.30 0.23
C THR A 285 -19.96 0.33 -1.00
N LYS A 286 -20.54 1.44 -1.50
CA LYS A 286 -20.01 2.14 -2.68
C LYS A 286 -18.60 2.65 -2.45
N ASN A 287 -18.33 3.24 -1.28
CA ASN A 287 -17.05 3.88 -0.98
C ASN A 287 -15.96 2.88 -0.60
N LEU A 288 -16.29 1.82 0.13
CA LEU A 288 -15.33 0.76 0.41
C LEU A 288 -15.01 -0.02 -0.88
N GLY A 289 -15.98 -0.24 -1.75
CA GLY A 289 -15.77 -0.89 -3.05
C GLY A 289 -14.77 -0.11 -3.92
N THR A 290 -14.90 1.21 -4.03
CA THR A 290 -13.92 2.04 -4.75
C THR A 290 -12.55 2.11 -4.06
N THR A 291 -12.51 1.90 -2.75
CA THR A 291 -11.26 1.90 -1.98
C THR A 291 -10.43 0.64 -2.21
N LEU A 292 -11.09 -0.51 -2.31
CA LEU A 292 -10.44 -1.81 -2.50
C LEU A 292 -10.05 -2.06 -3.97
N ASN A 293 -10.68 -1.33 -4.90
CA ASN A 293 -10.46 -1.45 -6.32
C ASN A 293 -9.39 -0.49 -6.82
N TYR A 294 -8.56 -1.03 -7.70
CA TYR A 294 -7.39 -0.34 -8.20
C TYR A 294 -7.37 -0.32 -9.70
N ASP A 295 -7.54 0.88 -10.25
CA ASP A 295 -7.56 1.07 -11.70
C ASP A 295 -6.14 1.11 -12.26
N ALA A 296 -5.31 2.04 -11.76
CA ALA A 296 -3.93 2.17 -12.21
C ALA A 296 -3.02 2.89 -11.21
N LEU A 297 -1.72 2.61 -11.29
CA LEU A 297 -0.66 3.39 -10.67
C LEU A 297 0.13 4.12 -11.76
N ALA A 298 0.13 5.45 -11.68
CA ALA A 298 0.94 6.27 -12.57
C ALA A 298 2.43 6.12 -12.22
N ILE A 299 3.23 5.91 -13.26
CA ILE A 299 4.68 5.93 -13.21
C ILE A 299 5.21 6.83 -14.33
N GLU A 300 6.46 7.25 -14.26
CA GLU A 300 7.00 8.12 -15.29
C GLU A 300 6.92 7.44 -16.68
N GLY A 301 6.26 8.10 -17.63
CA GLY A 301 6.09 7.63 -19.01
C GLY A 301 5.14 6.45 -19.21
N SER A 302 4.52 5.90 -18.16
CA SER A 302 3.61 4.75 -18.28
C SER A 302 2.60 4.65 -17.13
N SER A 303 1.63 3.75 -17.26
CA SER A 303 0.66 3.42 -16.22
C SER A 303 0.64 1.91 -16.03
N ILE A 304 0.67 1.47 -14.77
CA ILE A 304 0.48 0.07 -14.40
C ILE A 304 -1.01 -0.13 -14.17
N ILE A 305 -1.65 -0.98 -14.96
CA ILE A 305 -3.07 -1.31 -14.83
C ILE A 305 -3.19 -2.63 -14.07
N PHE A 306 -4.05 -2.67 -13.06
CA PHE A 306 -4.22 -3.82 -12.19
C PHE A 306 -5.45 -4.65 -12.55
N LYS A 307 -5.37 -5.94 -12.28
CA LYS A 307 -6.47 -6.88 -12.37
C LYS A 307 -6.50 -7.72 -11.10
N THR A 308 -7.62 -7.68 -10.38
CA THR A 308 -7.81 -8.55 -9.21
C THR A 308 -8.08 -9.98 -9.66
N ILE A 309 -7.31 -10.93 -9.11
CA ILE A 309 -7.43 -12.37 -9.41
C ILE A 309 -7.97 -13.17 -8.22
N ALA A 310 -7.73 -12.71 -6.99
CA ALA A 310 -8.25 -13.36 -5.79
C ALA A 310 -8.25 -12.39 -4.61
N ARG A 311 -8.91 -12.81 -3.52
CA ARG A 311 -8.95 -12.13 -2.22
C ARG A 311 -8.82 -13.13 -1.08
N ASN A 312 -8.29 -12.64 0.04
CA ASN A 312 -8.31 -13.32 1.32
C ASN A 312 -8.66 -12.32 2.44
N VAL A 313 -9.75 -12.55 3.17
CA VAL A 313 -10.11 -11.76 4.35
C VAL A 313 -9.66 -12.49 5.60
N GLU A 314 -8.94 -11.80 6.46
CA GLU A 314 -8.56 -12.22 7.81
C GLU A 314 -9.13 -11.25 8.86
N GLU A 315 -8.99 -11.56 10.15
CA GLU A 315 -9.58 -10.74 11.23
C GLU A 315 -9.15 -9.27 11.17
N THR A 316 -7.87 -9.03 10.90
CA THR A 316 -7.27 -7.69 10.85
C THR A 316 -6.77 -7.29 9.48
N HIS A 317 -6.84 -8.17 8.49
CA HIS A 317 -6.26 -7.96 7.16
C HIS A 317 -7.24 -8.29 6.03
N LEU A 318 -7.13 -7.57 4.93
CA LEU A 318 -7.74 -7.94 3.66
C LEU A 318 -6.63 -7.96 2.62
N GLU A 319 -6.40 -9.13 2.03
CA GLU A 319 -5.46 -9.28 0.93
C GLU A 319 -6.19 -9.30 -0.41
N ALA A 320 -5.65 -8.54 -1.37
CA ALA A 320 -5.99 -8.62 -2.78
C ALA A 320 -4.78 -9.15 -3.55
N TRP A 321 -5.00 -10.21 -4.32
CA TRP A 321 -3.97 -10.75 -5.21
C TRP A 321 -4.24 -10.19 -6.60
N LEU A 322 -3.21 -9.60 -7.20
CA LEU A 322 -3.32 -8.85 -8.43
C LEU A 322 -2.40 -9.41 -9.51
N ASP A 323 -2.91 -9.41 -10.73
CA ASP A 323 -2.12 -9.40 -11.96
C ASP A 323 -2.01 -7.96 -12.48
N PHE A 324 -1.01 -7.66 -13.31
CA PHE A 324 -0.84 -6.32 -13.85
C PHE A 324 -0.25 -6.31 -15.26
N PHE A 325 -0.51 -5.22 -15.99
CA PHE A 325 0.17 -4.93 -17.25
C PHE A 325 0.52 -3.45 -17.35
N VAL A 326 1.59 -3.15 -18.09
CA VAL A 326 2.11 -1.78 -18.24
C VAL A 326 1.68 -1.22 -19.59
N VAL A 327 1.18 0.00 -19.58
CA VAL A 327 0.78 0.74 -20.78
C VAL A 327 1.57 2.04 -20.85
N GLU A 328 2.14 2.37 -22.01
CA GLU A 328 2.81 3.66 -22.21
C GLU A 328 1.78 4.81 -22.14
N ASN A 329 2.13 5.88 -21.43
CA ASN A 329 1.29 7.07 -21.40
C ASN A 329 1.43 7.80 -22.75
N PRO A 330 0.32 8.24 -23.37
CA PRO A 330 0.33 8.85 -24.70
C PRO A 330 1.08 10.18 -24.80
#